data_AF-A0A2S9XVS3-F1
#
_entry.id   AF-A0A2S9XVS3-F1
#
_cell.length_a   1.000
_cell.length_b   1.000
_cell.length_c   1.000
_cell.angle_alpha   90.00
_cell.angle_beta   90.00
_cell.angle_gamma   90.00
#
_symmetry.space_group_name_H-M   'P 1'
#
loop_
_entity.id
_entity.type
_entity.pdbx_description
1 polymer ?
#
loop_
_entity_poly.entity_id
_entity_poly.type
_entity_poly.pdbx_seq_one_letter_code
_entity_poly.pdbx_strand_id
1 'polypeptide(L)'
;MHGLLHDPLVRARVCIACLVVLASACAAGEGLEGDTNFFSTSVSGSASASMSGDGDGDGDPAESGTDMGDGDADPGDGDPGDGDPTGQPSVCGDGTKTGDEECDGTDLGGLNCSDFGFQQGTLVCANDCTLFTNVCSTCGDGQLAATEACDGSNFGGLTCTDLGYAGGVLACAPDCSEVFQTGCMQAPTCGNGVLDPGEACDGGNLGGQTCQSLGYDGGVLSCTPGCQVDTGGCTVDECVGIIGACNILFNDCCPGLQCALAFCVPE
;
A
#
# COMPACT_ATOMS: atom_id res chain seq x y z
N MET A 1 5.80 -10.31 32.63
CA MET A 1 4.43 -10.80 32.89
C MET A 1 3.38 -9.95 32.14
N HIS A 2 3.47 -9.80 30.81
CA HIS A 2 2.53 -8.92 30.05
C HIS A 2 2.16 -9.42 28.63
N GLY A 3 2.44 -10.68 28.28
CA GLY A 3 2.19 -11.22 26.91
C GLY A 3 0.97 -12.13 26.73
N LEU A 4 0.37 -12.65 27.82
CA LEU A 4 -0.52 -13.83 27.78
C LEU A 4 -2.02 -13.52 27.58
N LEU A 5 -2.38 -12.40 26.92
CA LEU A 5 -3.76 -11.91 26.85
C LEU A 5 -4.33 -11.73 25.42
N HIS A 6 -3.66 -12.27 24.39
CA HIS A 6 -4.10 -12.13 22.99
C HIS A 6 -4.83 -13.35 22.41
N ASP A 7 -5.08 -14.41 23.20
CA ASP A 7 -5.84 -15.58 22.74
C ASP A 7 -7.28 -15.61 23.30
N PRO A 8 -8.33 -15.62 22.45
CA PRO A 8 -9.72 -15.62 22.89
C PRO A 8 -10.16 -16.93 23.57
N LEU A 9 -9.54 -18.08 23.28
CA LEU A 9 -9.85 -19.38 23.90
C LEU A 9 -9.34 -19.45 25.35
N VAL A 10 -8.16 -18.86 25.61
CA VAL A 10 -7.61 -18.76 26.97
C VAL A 10 -8.51 -17.91 27.87
N ARG A 11 -9.03 -16.79 27.35
CA ARG A 11 -9.92 -15.88 28.09
C ARG A 11 -11.24 -16.56 28.51
N ALA A 12 -11.78 -17.46 27.68
CA ALA A 12 -12.98 -18.24 27.99
C ALA A 12 -12.75 -19.23 29.14
N ARG A 13 -11.60 -19.93 29.17
CA ARG A 13 -11.25 -20.88 30.24
C ARG A 13 -11.01 -20.17 31.59
N VAL A 14 -10.33 -19.02 31.58
CA VAL A 14 -10.11 -18.22 32.80
C VAL A 14 -11.43 -17.70 33.40
N CYS A 15 -12.41 -17.30 32.58
CA CYS A 15 -13.73 -16.88 33.08
C CYS A 15 -14.49 -18.01 33.81
N ILE A 16 -14.42 -19.24 33.30
CA ILE A 16 -15.09 -20.40 33.92
C ILE A 16 -14.42 -20.74 35.27
N ALA A 17 -13.09 -20.70 35.35
CA ALA A 17 -12.37 -20.93 36.61
C ALA A 17 -12.69 -19.86 37.67
N CYS A 18 -12.82 -18.59 37.27
CA CYS A 18 -13.10 -17.48 38.18
C CYS A 18 -14.52 -17.54 38.77
N LEU A 19 -15.51 -18.03 38.00
CA LEU A 19 -16.90 -18.22 38.45
C LEU A 19 -17.04 -19.25 39.59
N VAL A 20 -16.18 -20.26 39.66
CA VAL A 20 -16.23 -21.30 40.71
C VAL A 20 -15.67 -20.80 42.05
N VAL A 21 -14.69 -19.88 42.03
CA VAL A 21 -14.03 -19.38 43.25
C VAL A 21 -14.91 -18.37 44.01
N LEU A 22 -15.77 -17.61 43.32
CA LEU A 22 -16.65 -16.61 43.95
C LEU A 22 -17.91 -17.18 44.61
N ALA A 23 -18.27 -18.44 44.34
CA ALA A 23 -19.50 -19.06 44.87
C ALA A 23 -19.44 -19.41 46.38
N SER A 24 -18.25 -19.43 46.99
CA SER A 24 -18.03 -19.89 48.37
C SER A 24 -18.13 -18.79 49.44
N ALA A 25 -18.52 -17.57 49.06
CA ALA A 25 -18.46 -16.39 49.95
C ALA A 25 -19.71 -15.48 49.91
N CYS A 26 -20.92 -16.05 49.88
CA CYS A 26 -22.14 -15.30 50.20
C CYS A 26 -23.19 -16.13 50.98
N ALA A 27 -23.08 -16.12 52.31
CA ALA A 27 -24.06 -16.72 53.23
C ALA A 27 -24.33 -15.83 54.47
N ALA A 28 -24.63 -14.56 54.20
CA ALA A 28 -25.32 -13.56 55.03
C ALA A 28 -25.72 -12.43 54.04
N GLY A 29 -26.96 -11.95 53.93
CA GLY A 29 -27.73 -11.25 54.98
C GLY A 29 -27.08 -9.87 55.21
N GLU A 30 -27.62 -8.72 54.79
CA GLU A 30 -28.99 -8.34 54.40
C GLU A 30 -28.96 -7.40 53.15
N GLY A 31 -30.12 -7.10 52.54
CA GLY A 31 -30.18 -6.21 51.36
C GLY A 31 -30.29 -4.71 51.66
N LEU A 32 -30.39 -3.89 50.61
CA LEU A 32 -31.20 -2.66 50.53
C LEU A 32 -31.25 -2.14 49.07
N GLU A 33 -32.35 -1.52 48.68
CA GLU A 33 -32.65 -1.12 47.29
C GLU A 33 -31.92 0.15 46.82
N GLY A 34 -31.94 0.43 45.50
CA GLY A 34 -31.46 1.71 44.97
C GLY A 34 -31.35 1.80 43.44
N ASP A 35 -32.45 2.04 42.75
CA ASP A 35 -32.44 2.50 41.35
C ASP A 35 -31.66 3.83 41.19
N THR A 36 -31.00 4.04 40.05
CA THR A 36 -31.28 5.20 39.18
C THR A 36 -30.45 5.19 37.88
N ASN A 37 -31.14 5.23 36.74
CA ASN A 37 -30.61 5.90 35.57
C ASN A 37 -30.53 7.41 35.88
N PHE A 38 -29.41 8.09 35.56
CA PHE A 38 -29.50 9.53 35.28
C PHE A 38 -28.44 10.03 34.28
N PHE A 39 -28.77 11.17 33.67
CA PHE A 39 -28.21 11.72 32.43
C PHE A 39 -26.79 12.34 32.54
N SER A 40 -26.12 12.34 31.37
CA SER A 40 -25.25 13.35 30.76
C SER A 40 -24.74 14.57 31.58
N THR A 41 -23.52 15.03 31.26
CA THR A 41 -23.28 16.26 30.43
C THR A 41 -21.81 16.72 30.44
N SER A 42 -21.15 16.69 29.25
CA SER A 42 -20.00 17.55 28.79
C SER A 42 -18.69 17.57 29.63
N VAL A 43 -17.48 17.92 29.15
CA VAL A 43 -16.92 18.44 27.87
C VAL A 43 -15.41 18.01 27.86
N SER A 44 -14.59 17.88 26.81
CA SER A 44 -14.58 18.28 25.37
C SER A 44 -13.94 17.16 24.50
N GLY A 45 -13.62 17.42 23.22
CA GLY A 45 -12.51 16.72 22.54
C GLY A 45 -12.77 16.02 21.20
N SER A 46 -13.71 16.53 20.39
CA SER A 46 -13.91 16.30 18.93
C SER A 46 -13.15 15.15 18.23
N ALA A 47 -13.93 14.17 17.75
CA ALA A 47 -13.49 13.09 16.86
C ALA A 47 -13.63 13.45 15.36
N SER A 48 -13.23 12.48 14.52
CA SER A 48 -13.16 12.44 13.06
C SER A 48 -14.50 12.58 12.29
N ALA A 49 -14.44 13.17 11.09
CA ALA A 49 -15.21 12.86 9.86
C ALA A 49 -14.70 13.81 8.74
N SER A 50 -14.29 13.40 7.53
CA SER A 50 -14.96 12.64 6.45
C SER A 50 -15.88 13.48 5.55
N MET A 51 -15.35 13.80 4.36
CA MET A 51 -15.96 13.99 3.03
C MET A 51 -17.39 14.55 2.87
N SER A 52 -17.47 15.67 2.15
CA SER A 52 -18.32 16.02 0.97
C SER A 52 -17.74 17.34 0.42
N GLY A 53 -17.74 17.69 -0.86
CA GLY A 53 -18.80 17.55 -1.87
C GLY A 53 -19.27 18.98 -2.23
N ASP A 54 -19.66 19.20 -3.50
CA ASP A 54 -20.12 20.49 -4.07
C ASP A 54 -19.00 21.56 -4.29
N GLY A 55 -18.99 22.36 -5.35
CA GLY A 55 -19.92 22.47 -6.48
C GLY A 55 -20.17 23.94 -6.87
N ASP A 56 -20.20 24.22 -8.17
CA ASP A 56 -20.73 25.43 -8.84
C ASP A 56 -20.02 26.80 -8.67
N GLY A 57 -19.98 27.59 -9.77
CA GLY A 57 -19.83 29.06 -9.66
C GLY A 57 -19.23 29.86 -10.83
N ASP A 58 -19.61 29.63 -12.09
CA ASP A 58 -19.33 30.59 -13.18
C ASP A 58 -19.92 31.99 -12.91
N GLY A 59 -19.28 33.04 -13.43
CA GLY A 59 -19.64 34.41 -13.05
C GLY A 59 -19.18 35.54 -13.97
N ASP A 60 -19.31 35.41 -15.29
CA ASP A 60 -19.20 36.54 -16.23
C ASP A 60 -20.44 36.64 -17.15
N PRO A 61 -21.38 37.57 -16.87
CA PRO A 61 -22.45 37.92 -17.80
C PRO A 61 -22.57 39.44 -18.01
N ALA A 62 -22.17 39.94 -19.18
CA ALA A 62 -22.75 41.10 -19.88
C ALA A 62 -22.03 41.32 -21.22
N GLU A 63 -22.66 41.66 -22.34
CA GLU A 63 -24.08 41.74 -22.69
C GLU A 63 -24.15 41.56 -24.22
N SER A 64 -25.16 40.86 -24.74
CA SER A 64 -25.39 40.77 -26.18
C SER A 64 -26.17 42.01 -26.65
N GLY A 65 -25.45 43.05 -27.04
CA GLY A 65 -26.04 44.21 -27.72
C GLY A 65 -26.40 43.86 -29.16
N THR A 66 -27.70 43.73 -29.47
CA THR A 66 -28.18 43.66 -30.85
C THR A 66 -28.08 45.04 -31.51
N ASP A 67 -27.15 45.21 -32.45
CA ASP A 67 -27.16 46.37 -33.35
C ASP A 67 -27.50 45.89 -34.77
N MET A 68 -28.64 46.35 -35.28
CA MET A 68 -29.03 46.15 -36.69
C MET A 68 -28.41 47.31 -37.46
N GLY A 69 -27.29 47.02 -38.13
CA GLY A 69 -26.33 48.05 -38.49
C GLY A 69 -26.85 49.17 -39.40
N ASP A 70 -26.23 50.33 -39.24
CA ASP A 70 -26.12 51.34 -40.28
C ASP A 70 -24.89 51.02 -41.15
N GLY A 71 -25.12 50.96 -42.47
CA GLY A 71 -24.06 50.66 -43.43
C GLY A 71 -23.32 51.92 -43.85
N ASP A 72 -22.18 52.19 -43.23
CA ASP A 72 -21.16 53.07 -43.81
C ASP A 72 -20.28 52.25 -44.77
N ALA A 73 -20.69 52.25 -46.04
CA ALA A 73 -19.88 51.74 -47.13
C ALA A 73 -18.73 52.74 -47.40
N ASP A 74 -17.60 52.56 -46.71
CA ASP A 74 -16.38 53.32 -46.98
C ASP A 74 -15.77 52.91 -48.33
N PRO A 75 -15.74 53.79 -49.34
CA PRO A 75 -15.24 53.48 -50.67
C PRO A 75 -13.86 54.11 -50.87
N GLY A 76 -12.85 53.62 -50.14
CA GLY A 76 -11.46 53.69 -50.61
C GLY A 76 -10.40 54.16 -49.64
N ASP A 77 -10.18 53.41 -48.56
CA ASP A 77 -8.81 53.06 -48.19
C ASP A 77 -8.45 51.72 -48.86
N GLY A 78 -7.98 51.82 -50.10
CA GLY A 78 -7.35 50.70 -50.78
C GLY A 78 -5.97 50.48 -50.18
N ASP A 79 -5.87 49.60 -49.18
CA ASP A 79 -4.57 49.10 -48.70
C ASP A 79 -3.86 48.32 -49.83
N PRO A 80 -2.73 48.82 -50.36
CA PRO A 80 -1.89 48.12 -51.31
C PRO A 80 -0.71 47.52 -50.52
N GLY A 81 -1.02 46.81 -49.42
CA GLY A 81 -0.10 46.48 -48.34
C GLY A 81 0.20 44.99 -48.24
N ASP A 82 -0.51 44.29 -47.35
CA ASP A 82 -0.09 42.97 -46.85
C ASP A 82 -0.74 41.78 -47.60
N GLY A 83 -0.92 41.96 -48.90
CA GLY A 83 -1.10 40.83 -49.80
C GLY A 83 0.24 40.15 -50.05
N ASP A 84 0.60 39.14 -49.25
CA ASP A 84 1.69 38.23 -49.62
C ASP A 84 1.39 37.66 -51.02
N PRO A 85 2.23 37.89 -52.05
CA PRO A 85 1.96 37.41 -53.40
C PRO A 85 2.03 35.88 -53.54
N THR A 86 2.34 35.16 -52.46
CA THR A 86 2.29 33.70 -52.36
C THR A 86 1.24 33.16 -51.39
N GLY A 87 0.31 33.99 -50.90
CA GLY A 87 -0.62 33.72 -49.78
C GLY A 87 -1.52 32.48 -49.92
N GLN A 88 -0.92 31.29 -49.81
CA GLN A 88 -1.55 30.13 -49.21
C GLN A 88 -1.82 30.47 -47.75
N PRO A 89 -3.05 30.29 -47.23
CA PRO A 89 -3.18 30.12 -45.78
C PRO A 89 -2.27 28.93 -45.40
N SER A 90 -1.50 29.00 -44.31
CA SER A 90 -0.72 27.85 -43.84
C SER A 90 -1.66 26.67 -43.62
N VAL A 91 -1.70 25.73 -44.58
CA VAL A 91 -2.59 24.59 -44.55
C VAL A 91 -1.82 23.45 -43.92
N CYS A 92 -2.01 23.31 -42.61
CA CYS A 92 -1.44 22.19 -41.88
C CYS A 92 -1.73 20.85 -42.56
N GLY A 93 -0.68 20.14 -42.95
CA GLY A 93 -0.71 18.88 -43.69
C GLY A 93 -0.52 19.01 -45.21
N ASP A 94 0.03 20.12 -45.72
CA ASP A 94 0.46 20.26 -47.12
C ASP A 94 1.85 19.65 -47.41
N GLY A 95 2.59 19.34 -46.35
CA GLY A 95 3.91 18.69 -46.38
C GLY A 95 5.09 19.66 -46.37
N THR A 96 4.86 20.97 -46.21
CA THR A 96 5.91 21.99 -46.14
C THR A 96 5.65 23.02 -45.05
N LYS A 97 6.65 23.29 -44.19
CA LYS A 97 6.53 24.29 -43.12
C LYS A 97 6.54 25.71 -43.71
N THR A 98 5.39 26.39 -43.70
CA THR A 98 5.17 27.71 -44.31
C THR A 98 4.37 28.67 -43.41
N GLY A 99 4.64 29.97 -43.53
CA GLY A 99 3.96 31.00 -42.73
C GLY A 99 4.16 30.81 -41.22
N ASP A 100 3.06 30.82 -40.46
CA ASP A 100 3.04 30.85 -39.00
C ASP A 100 3.07 29.45 -38.32
N GLU A 101 3.09 28.35 -39.09
CA GLU A 101 3.01 26.99 -38.50
C GLU A 101 4.35 26.52 -37.91
N GLU A 102 4.34 25.79 -36.79
CA GLU A 102 5.57 25.35 -36.13
C GLU A 102 6.25 24.18 -36.85
N CYS A 103 5.49 23.41 -37.62
CA CYS A 103 5.91 22.26 -38.42
C CYS A 103 4.80 21.88 -39.41
N ASP A 104 5.09 21.06 -40.42
CA ASP A 104 4.06 20.36 -41.21
C ASP A 104 4.42 18.88 -41.35
N GLY A 105 3.67 18.00 -40.69
CA GLY A 105 3.81 16.54 -40.82
C GLY A 105 5.19 16.02 -40.43
N THR A 106 6.09 15.87 -41.40
CA THR A 106 7.51 15.50 -41.18
C THR A 106 8.49 16.66 -41.40
N ASP A 107 8.05 17.81 -41.94
CA ASP A 107 8.85 19.02 -42.03
C ASP A 107 8.81 19.77 -40.69
N LEU A 108 9.77 19.45 -39.84
CA LEU A 108 9.98 20.11 -38.55
C LEU A 108 10.84 21.40 -38.69
N GLY A 109 11.07 21.91 -39.90
CA GLY A 109 11.99 23.03 -40.14
C GLY A 109 13.45 22.74 -39.77
N GLY A 110 13.83 21.46 -39.69
CA GLY A 110 15.13 20.99 -39.21
C GLY A 110 15.27 20.89 -37.69
N LEU A 111 14.22 21.20 -36.92
CA LEU A 111 14.23 21.09 -35.46
C LEU A 111 14.20 19.63 -34.99
N ASN A 112 14.81 19.39 -33.84
CA ASN A 112 14.87 18.10 -33.17
C ASN A 112 14.81 18.27 -31.64
N CYS A 113 14.68 17.16 -30.91
CA CYS A 113 14.58 17.16 -29.45
C CYS A 113 15.73 17.89 -28.73
N SER A 114 16.94 17.89 -29.30
CA SER A 114 18.12 18.53 -28.69
C SER A 114 18.06 20.07 -28.76
N ASP A 115 17.32 20.64 -29.71
CA ASP A 115 17.15 22.10 -29.82
C ASP A 115 16.29 22.65 -28.65
N PHE A 116 15.45 21.80 -28.07
CA PHE A 116 14.64 22.08 -26.88
C PHE A 116 15.31 21.59 -25.58
N GLY A 117 16.54 21.08 -25.65
CA GLY A 117 17.32 20.63 -24.49
C GLY A 117 17.12 19.18 -24.07
N PHE A 118 16.33 18.39 -24.81
CA PHE A 118 16.12 16.97 -24.52
C PHE A 118 17.24 16.10 -25.12
N GLN A 119 17.59 15.00 -24.45
CA GLN A 119 18.68 14.12 -24.91
C GLN A 119 18.22 12.95 -25.77
N GLN A 120 16.96 12.55 -25.67
CA GLN A 120 16.39 11.41 -26.38
C GLN A 120 15.02 11.74 -26.98
N GLY A 121 14.52 10.80 -27.79
CA GLY A 121 13.22 10.89 -28.46
C GLY A 121 13.28 11.41 -29.90
N THR A 122 12.10 11.51 -30.51
CA THR A 122 11.92 12.04 -31.86
C THR A 122 10.80 13.05 -31.82
N LEU A 123 11.10 14.29 -32.20
CA LEU A 123 10.13 15.38 -32.26
C LEU A 123 9.07 15.06 -33.33
N VAL A 124 7.80 15.32 -33.05
CA VAL A 124 6.68 14.98 -33.94
C VAL A 124 5.81 16.22 -34.15
N CYS A 125 5.32 16.41 -35.37
CA CYS A 125 4.31 17.42 -35.64
C CYS A 125 2.91 16.90 -35.29
N ALA A 126 2.12 17.69 -34.57
CA ALA A 126 0.72 17.38 -34.31
C ALA A 126 -0.17 17.78 -35.51
N ASN A 127 -1.42 17.29 -35.53
CA ASN A 127 -2.37 17.57 -36.63
C ASN A 127 -2.92 19.02 -36.63
N ASP A 128 -2.54 19.83 -35.65
CA ASP A 128 -2.76 21.28 -35.57
C ASP A 128 -1.49 22.09 -35.88
N CYS A 129 -0.44 21.41 -36.36
CA CYS A 129 0.86 21.96 -36.73
C CYS A 129 1.60 22.69 -35.60
N THR A 130 1.36 22.22 -34.37
CA THR A 130 2.19 22.47 -33.20
C THR A 130 3.27 21.40 -33.03
N LEU A 131 4.40 21.77 -32.43
CA LEU A 131 5.49 20.85 -32.11
C LEU A 131 5.21 20.05 -30.83
N PHE A 132 5.06 18.74 -30.96
CA PHE A 132 4.75 17.87 -29.83
C PHE A 132 6.02 17.33 -29.16
N THR A 133 6.50 18.05 -28.14
CA THR A 133 7.74 17.75 -27.41
C THR A 133 7.62 16.66 -26.35
N ASN A 134 6.42 16.19 -25.99
CA ASN A 134 6.22 15.12 -24.98
C ASN A 134 6.75 13.73 -25.42
N VAL A 135 7.25 13.60 -26.66
CA VAL A 135 7.95 12.41 -27.19
C VAL A 135 9.47 12.57 -27.14
N CYS A 136 9.96 13.77 -26.76
CA CYS A 136 11.34 14.04 -26.40
C CYS A 136 11.51 13.79 -24.89
N SER A 137 12.70 13.36 -24.47
CA SER A 137 12.94 13.01 -23.06
C SER A 137 14.36 13.29 -22.56
N THR A 138 14.49 13.45 -21.24
CA THR A 138 15.77 13.63 -20.55
C THR A 138 15.80 12.79 -19.29
N CYS A 139 16.46 11.64 -19.37
CA CYS A 139 16.63 10.74 -18.23
C CYS A 139 17.18 11.47 -16.98
N GLY A 140 16.40 11.45 -15.90
CA GLY A 140 16.64 12.11 -14.63
C GLY A 140 15.99 13.49 -14.47
N ASP A 141 15.01 13.87 -15.31
CA ASP A 141 14.24 15.11 -15.17
C ASP A 141 12.99 14.98 -14.26
N GLY A 142 12.64 13.75 -13.88
CA GLY A 142 11.53 13.41 -12.99
C GLY A 142 10.19 13.16 -13.69
N GLN A 143 10.07 13.45 -14.98
CA GLN A 143 8.91 13.11 -15.80
C GLN A 143 9.09 11.75 -16.46
N LEU A 144 8.02 10.99 -16.63
CA LEU A 144 8.07 9.76 -17.42
C LEU A 144 7.62 10.07 -18.84
N ALA A 145 8.58 10.23 -19.76
CA ALA A 145 8.27 10.44 -21.17
C ALA A 145 7.83 9.14 -21.86
N ALA A 146 7.15 9.27 -23.01
CA ALA A 146 6.65 8.12 -23.77
C ALA A 146 7.76 7.21 -24.35
N THR A 147 9.00 7.68 -24.37
CA THR A 147 10.20 6.97 -24.85
C THR A 147 11.04 6.33 -23.75
N GLU A 148 10.68 6.53 -22.48
CA GLU A 148 11.43 6.04 -21.32
C GLU A 148 10.69 4.92 -20.60
N ALA A 149 11.44 3.94 -20.07
CA ALA A 149 10.87 2.87 -19.25
C ALA A 149 10.63 3.34 -17.81
N CYS A 150 11.35 4.36 -17.37
CA CYS A 150 11.31 4.97 -16.05
C CYS A 150 12.09 6.29 -16.05
N ASP A 151 11.88 7.15 -15.06
CA ASP A 151 12.78 8.26 -14.73
C ASP A 151 13.11 8.23 -13.24
N GLY A 152 14.33 7.79 -12.90
CA GLY A 152 14.82 7.72 -11.51
C GLY A 152 13.99 6.79 -10.61
N SER A 153 12.95 7.34 -9.96
CA SER A 153 11.96 6.61 -9.16
C SER A 153 10.52 6.74 -9.67
N ASN A 154 10.30 7.45 -10.78
CA ASN A 154 9.04 7.54 -11.50
C ASN A 154 8.93 6.36 -12.48
N PHE A 155 8.13 5.37 -12.09
CA PHE A 155 7.84 4.18 -12.91
C PHE A 155 6.41 4.21 -13.50
N GLY A 156 5.77 5.38 -13.58
CA GLY A 156 4.39 5.50 -14.08
C GLY A 156 3.35 4.79 -13.21
N GLY A 157 3.67 4.57 -11.93
CA GLY A 157 2.86 3.78 -11.00
C GLY A 157 3.17 2.28 -10.99
N LEU A 158 4.06 1.77 -11.86
CA LEU A 158 4.49 0.38 -11.83
C LEU A 158 5.20 0.05 -10.52
N THR A 159 4.88 -1.11 -9.95
CA THR A 159 5.49 -1.65 -8.74
C THR A 159 6.00 -3.07 -8.96
N CYS A 160 6.87 -3.56 -8.05
CA CYS A 160 7.26 -4.97 -8.02
C CYS A 160 6.03 -5.91 -7.93
N THR A 161 4.98 -5.50 -7.20
CA THR A 161 3.73 -6.27 -7.06
C THR A 161 2.95 -6.40 -8.37
N ASP A 162 2.97 -5.39 -9.24
CA ASP A 162 2.33 -5.48 -10.58
C ASP A 162 3.07 -6.44 -11.51
N LEU A 163 4.38 -6.61 -11.29
CA LEU A 163 5.23 -7.58 -11.99
C LEU A 163 5.17 -9.00 -11.39
N GLY A 164 4.32 -9.24 -10.38
CA GLY A 164 4.11 -10.56 -9.76
C GLY A 164 5.10 -10.92 -8.64
N TYR A 165 5.91 -9.98 -8.17
CA TYR A 165 6.76 -10.14 -6.98
C TYR A 165 5.96 -9.86 -5.69
N ALA A 166 6.41 -10.35 -4.53
CA ALA A 166 5.72 -10.08 -3.26
C ALA A 166 5.94 -8.64 -2.74
N GLY A 167 6.93 -7.93 -3.28
CA GLY A 167 7.24 -6.55 -2.93
C GLY A 167 8.66 -6.16 -3.35
N GLY A 168 9.25 -5.20 -2.66
CA GLY A 168 10.60 -4.71 -2.93
C GLY A 168 10.61 -3.34 -3.62
N VAL A 169 11.74 -3.00 -4.23
CA VAL A 169 11.95 -1.71 -4.90
C VAL A 169 12.41 -1.92 -6.35
N LEU A 170 11.79 -1.19 -7.27
CA LEU A 170 12.29 -1.06 -8.64
C LEU A 170 13.46 -0.08 -8.66
N ALA A 171 14.39 -0.29 -9.58
CA ALA A 171 15.46 0.67 -9.87
C ALA A 171 15.45 1.02 -11.36
N CYS A 172 15.60 2.29 -11.69
CA CYS A 172 15.71 2.73 -13.08
C CYS A 172 17.15 2.54 -13.59
N ALA A 173 17.30 2.20 -14.87
CA ALA A 173 18.61 2.24 -15.52
C ALA A 173 19.15 3.69 -15.59
N PRO A 174 20.48 3.93 -15.52
CA PRO A 174 21.04 5.29 -15.60
C PRO A 174 20.77 6.03 -16.92
N ASP A 175 20.35 5.29 -17.94
CA ASP A 175 19.97 5.73 -19.29
C ASP A 175 18.45 5.62 -19.55
N CYS A 176 17.65 5.28 -18.52
CA CYS A 176 16.19 5.20 -18.55
C CYS A 176 15.57 4.22 -19.58
N SER A 177 16.41 3.36 -20.18
CA SER A 177 16.02 2.37 -21.19
C SER A 177 15.29 1.16 -20.62
N GLU A 178 15.58 0.78 -19.38
CA GLU A 178 15.04 -0.41 -18.72
C GLU A 178 14.74 -0.19 -17.23
N VAL A 179 13.78 -0.96 -16.69
CA VAL A 179 13.50 -1.05 -15.25
C VAL A 179 14.14 -2.31 -14.69
N PHE A 180 15.08 -2.16 -13.75
CA PHE A 180 15.71 -3.27 -13.05
C PHE A 180 14.81 -3.81 -11.93
N GLN A 181 14.53 -5.11 -12.02
CA GLN A 181 13.71 -5.87 -11.06
C GLN A 181 14.56 -6.54 -9.96
N THR A 182 15.86 -6.28 -9.92
CA THR A 182 16.81 -6.91 -8.98
C THR A 182 16.59 -6.52 -7.52
N GLY A 183 15.89 -5.41 -7.27
CA GLY A 183 15.41 -5.00 -5.94
C GLY A 183 14.03 -5.54 -5.56
N CYS A 184 13.36 -6.29 -6.45
CA CYS A 184 12.08 -6.93 -6.16
C CYS A 184 12.29 -8.24 -5.38
N MET A 185 11.46 -8.45 -4.36
CA MET A 185 11.46 -9.64 -3.52
C MET A 185 10.54 -10.69 -4.14
N GLN A 186 11.09 -11.84 -4.53
CA GLN A 186 10.28 -12.97 -5.00
C GLN A 186 9.24 -13.37 -3.96
N ALA A 187 8.10 -13.88 -4.42
CA ALA A 187 7.12 -14.45 -3.52
C ALA A 187 7.71 -15.71 -2.85
N PRO A 188 7.60 -15.84 -1.51
CA PRO A 188 8.06 -17.02 -0.80
C PRO A 188 7.41 -18.28 -1.37
N THR A 189 8.22 -19.27 -1.74
CA THR A 189 7.74 -20.46 -2.45
C THR A 189 7.69 -21.67 -1.53
N CYS A 190 6.59 -21.76 -0.79
CA CYS A 190 6.43 -22.75 0.25
C CYS A 190 6.61 -24.21 -0.21
N GLY A 191 7.46 -24.94 0.50
CA GLY A 191 7.84 -26.33 0.25
C GLY A 191 9.11 -26.49 -0.58
N ASN A 192 9.94 -25.44 -0.73
CA ASN A 192 11.19 -25.48 -1.49
C ASN A 192 12.42 -25.93 -0.65
N GLY A 193 12.28 -25.99 0.68
CA GLY A 193 13.29 -26.40 1.67
C GLY A 193 14.20 -25.27 2.18
N VAL A 194 14.10 -24.07 1.62
CA VAL A 194 14.80 -22.83 2.01
C VAL A 194 13.81 -21.96 2.77
N LEU A 195 14.29 -21.15 3.71
CA LEU A 195 13.44 -20.20 4.44
C LEU A 195 13.48 -18.85 3.71
N ASP A 196 12.48 -18.58 2.87
CA ASP A 196 12.42 -17.34 2.08
C ASP A 196 12.02 -16.12 2.93
N PRO A 197 12.38 -14.89 2.54
CA PRO A 197 11.98 -13.68 3.24
C PRO A 197 10.45 -13.54 3.36
N GLY A 198 9.94 -13.70 4.59
CA GLY A 198 8.51 -13.66 4.90
C GLY A 198 7.89 -15.00 5.30
N GLU A 199 8.62 -16.10 5.18
CA GLU A 199 8.17 -17.42 5.67
C GLU A 199 8.46 -17.59 7.16
N ALA A 200 7.52 -18.20 7.89
CA ALA A 200 7.74 -18.60 9.27
C ALA A 200 8.44 -19.98 9.35
N CYS A 201 8.29 -20.81 8.33
CA CYS A 201 8.92 -22.11 8.14
C CYS A 201 8.77 -22.51 6.66
N ASP A 202 9.60 -23.43 6.17
CA ASP A 202 9.37 -24.14 4.90
C ASP A 202 9.54 -25.65 5.11
N GLY A 203 8.46 -26.42 4.98
CA GLY A 203 8.51 -27.88 5.06
C GLY A 203 9.14 -28.41 6.35
N GLY A 204 10.39 -28.88 6.27
CA GLY A 204 11.20 -29.32 7.42
C GLY A 204 12.14 -28.25 8.00
N ASN A 205 12.32 -27.12 7.31
CA ASN A 205 13.13 -25.99 7.74
C ASN A 205 12.29 -25.02 8.58
N LEU A 206 12.34 -25.19 9.90
CA LEU A 206 11.53 -24.42 10.85
C LEU A 206 12.18 -23.10 11.28
N GLY A 207 13.25 -22.64 10.60
CA GLY A 207 13.99 -21.43 10.97
C GLY A 207 14.68 -21.52 12.34
N GLY A 208 14.92 -22.75 12.85
CA GLY A 208 15.45 -22.99 14.19
C GLY A 208 14.40 -22.94 15.31
N GLN A 209 13.12 -22.74 15.00
CA GLN A 209 12.04 -22.80 15.98
C GLN A 209 11.77 -24.25 16.43
N THR A 210 11.38 -24.39 17.70
CA THR A 210 10.88 -25.61 18.30
C THR A 210 9.62 -25.31 19.10
N CYS A 211 8.89 -26.35 19.52
CA CYS A 211 7.79 -26.18 20.47
C CYS A 211 8.25 -25.42 21.74
N GLN A 212 9.45 -25.71 22.25
CA GLN A 212 10.03 -25.00 23.40
C GLN A 212 10.35 -23.54 23.14
N SER A 213 10.83 -23.16 21.94
CA SER A 213 11.07 -21.73 21.64
C SER A 213 9.77 -20.93 21.53
N LEU A 214 8.64 -21.60 21.30
CA LEU A 214 7.30 -21.01 21.23
C LEU A 214 6.52 -21.09 22.56
N GLY A 215 7.14 -21.63 23.63
CA GLY A 215 6.56 -21.67 24.98
C GLY A 215 5.75 -22.92 25.33
N TYR A 216 5.88 -24.00 24.55
CA TYR A 216 5.35 -25.33 24.88
C TYR A 216 6.43 -26.18 25.57
N ASP A 217 6.06 -27.18 26.38
CA ASP A 217 7.04 -28.01 27.10
C ASP A 217 7.77 -29.01 26.19
N GLY A 218 7.12 -29.46 25.11
CA GLY A 218 7.70 -30.40 24.16
C GLY A 218 6.86 -30.64 22.90
N GLY A 219 7.03 -31.81 22.29
CA GLY A 219 6.32 -32.23 21.08
C GLY A 219 7.12 -31.99 19.79
N VAL A 220 6.44 -32.12 18.65
CA VAL A 220 7.01 -31.99 17.31
C VAL A 220 6.38 -30.78 16.62
N LEU A 221 7.21 -29.79 16.29
CA LEU A 221 6.81 -28.64 15.49
C LEU A 221 6.84 -29.02 14.00
N SER A 222 5.87 -28.57 13.22
CA SER A 222 5.81 -28.82 11.78
C SER A 222 5.45 -27.55 11.00
N CYS A 223 5.64 -27.59 9.68
CA CYS A 223 5.23 -26.51 8.79
C CYS A 223 3.99 -26.89 7.99
N THR A 224 3.02 -25.98 7.91
CA THR A 224 1.87 -26.15 7.02
C THR A 224 2.26 -25.94 5.55
N PRO A 225 1.47 -26.43 4.57
CA PRO A 225 1.66 -26.11 3.15
C PRO A 225 1.48 -24.63 2.78
N GLY A 226 1.11 -23.77 3.74
CA GLY A 226 1.03 -22.30 3.59
C GLY A 226 2.14 -21.55 4.36
N CYS A 227 3.22 -22.25 4.71
CA CYS A 227 4.41 -21.72 5.40
C CYS A 227 4.14 -20.97 6.71
N GLN A 228 3.04 -21.36 7.35
CA GLN A 228 2.73 -21.08 8.74
C GLN A 228 3.20 -22.25 9.61
N VAL A 229 3.73 -21.91 10.78
CA VAL A 229 4.15 -22.88 11.80
C VAL A 229 2.90 -23.57 12.38
N ASP A 230 2.87 -24.89 12.34
CA ASP A 230 1.84 -25.72 12.96
C ASP A 230 2.29 -26.19 14.35
N THR A 231 1.61 -25.70 15.38
CA THR A 231 1.82 -26.08 16.78
C THR A 231 0.91 -27.22 17.24
N GLY A 232 0.08 -27.81 16.36
CA GLY A 232 -0.81 -28.93 16.69
C GLY A 232 -0.09 -30.21 17.12
N GLY A 233 1.20 -30.35 16.78
CA GLY A 233 2.09 -31.42 17.28
C GLY A 233 2.86 -31.06 18.55
N CYS A 234 2.73 -29.83 19.08
CA CYS A 234 3.36 -29.42 20.31
C CYS A 234 2.55 -29.84 21.53
N THR A 235 3.25 -30.27 22.58
CA THR A 235 2.65 -30.67 23.86
C THR A 235 2.93 -29.59 24.89
N VAL A 236 1.86 -29.05 25.48
CA VAL A 236 1.96 -28.56 26.85
C VAL A 236 1.84 -29.78 27.76
N ASP A 237 2.81 -29.95 28.66
CA ASP A 237 2.52 -30.70 29.87
C ASP A 237 1.63 -29.77 30.70
N GLU A 238 0.31 -29.98 30.66
CA GLU A 238 -0.57 -29.46 31.71
C GLU A 238 -0.24 -30.20 33.01
N CYS A 239 0.94 -29.90 33.55
CA CYS A 239 1.29 -30.09 34.93
C CYS A 239 0.54 -29.02 35.73
N VAL A 240 -0.80 -29.17 35.72
CA VAL A 240 -1.69 -28.56 36.67
C VAL A 240 -1.04 -28.82 38.02
N GLY A 241 -0.77 -27.76 38.76
CA GLY A 241 -0.30 -27.85 40.14
C GLY A 241 -1.42 -28.40 41.01
N ILE A 242 -1.78 -29.67 40.82
CA ILE A 242 -2.64 -30.40 41.72
C ILE A 242 -1.84 -30.48 43.00
N ILE A 243 -2.32 -29.76 44.02
CA ILE A 243 -1.90 -29.93 45.41
C ILE A 243 -2.47 -31.29 45.84
N GLY A 244 -1.88 -32.36 45.32
CA GLY A 244 -2.56 -33.62 45.06
C GLY A 244 -1.68 -34.84 45.27
N ALA A 245 -2.34 -36.00 45.19
CA ALA A 245 -1.76 -37.28 45.55
C ALA A 245 -0.65 -37.71 44.56
N CYS A 246 0.60 -37.59 44.97
CA CYS A 246 1.74 -38.15 44.25
C CYS A 246 2.09 -39.54 44.77
N ASN A 247 2.49 -40.46 43.87
CA ASN A 247 3.03 -41.75 44.28
C ASN A 247 4.53 -41.66 44.60
N ILE A 248 4.89 -41.90 45.86
CA ILE A 248 6.28 -41.90 46.35
C ILE A 248 7.22 -42.90 45.64
N LEU A 249 6.68 -43.84 44.85
CA LEU A 249 7.46 -44.80 44.06
C LEU A 249 7.74 -44.32 42.62
N PHE A 250 7.01 -43.33 42.11
CA PHE A 250 7.11 -42.84 40.73
C PHE A 250 7.43 -41.35 40.62
N ASN A 251 7.22 -40.58 41.70
CA ASN A 251 7.45 -39.12 41.77
C ASN A 251 6.76 -38.37 40.62
N ASP A 252 5.44 -38.56 40.51
CA ASP A 252 4.57 -37.98 39.47
C ASP A 252 4.35 -36.45 39.64
N CYS A 253 5.29 -35.75 40.27
CA CYS A 253 5.25 -34.31 40.52
C CYS A 253 5.91 -33.52 39.38
N CYS A 254 5.44 -32.29 39.19
CA CYS A 254 6.01 -31.38 38.19
C CYS A 254 7.50 -31.08 38.45
N PRO A 255 8.28 -30.73 37.42
CA PRO A 255 9.68 -30.29 37.58
C PRO A 255 9.80 -29.18 38.64
N GLY A 256 10.71 -29.37 39.62
CA GLY A 256 10.87 -28.46 40.77
C GLY A 256 9.97 -28.74 41.98
N LEU A 257 9.25 -29.88 41.98
CA LEU A 257 8.51 -30.39 43.13
C LEU A 257 8.97 -31.83 43.48
N GLN A 258 9.17 -32.10 44.76
CA GLN A 258 9.43 -33.43 45.31
C GLN A 258 8.17 -34.07 45.91
N CYS A 259 8.07 -35.38 45.83
CA CYS A 259 6.96 -36.16 46.39
C CYS A 259 7.15 -36.41 47.90
N ALA A 260 6.59 -35.55 48.75
CA ALA A 260 6.67 -35.68 50.21
C ALA A 260 5.31 -36.05 50.81
N LEU A 261 5.25 -37.15 51.57
CA LEU A 261 4.04 -37.62 52.27
C LEU A 261 2.80 -37.78 51.34
N ALA A 262 3.05 -38.20 50.10
CA ALA A 262 2.07 -38.28 49.01
C ALA A 262 1.50 -36.94 48.52
N PHE A 263 2.20 -35.82 48.75
CA PHE A 263 1.90 -34.51 48.15
C PHE A 263 3.12 -33.97 47.40
N CYS A 264 2.90 -33.20 46.35
CA CYS A 264 3.96 -32.45 45.70
C CYS A 264 4.28 -31.19 46.50
N VAL A 265 5.52 -31.05 46.96
CA VAL A 265 6.04 -29.88 47.69
C VAL A 265 7.26 -29.32 46.97
N PRO A 266 7.62 -28.04 47.12
CA PRO A 266 8.87 -27.49 46.56
C PRO A 266 10.10 -28.29 47.00
N GLU A 267 11.11 -28.37 46.13
CA GLU A 267 12.44 -28.89 46.48
C GLU A 267 13.15 -28.07 47.58
#